data_AF-A0A9J6PQA5-F1
#
_entry.id   AF-A0A9J6PQA5-F1
#
_cell.length_a   1.000
_cell.length_b   1.000
_cell.length_c   1.000
_cell.angle_alpha   90.00
_cell.angle_beta   90.00
_cell.angle_gamma   90.00
#
_symmetry.space_group_name_H-M   'P 1'
#
loop_
_entity.id
_entity.type
_entity.pdbx_description
1 polymer ?
#
loop_
_entity_poly.entity_id
_entity_poly.type
_entity_poly.pdbx_seq_one_letter_code
_entity_poly.pdbx_strand_id
1 'polypeptide(L)'
;MITDNNNKYLADHYLSMPDLSTSPGAKHFLVELRRTLSVSDKLLPFTPQSADPLCYPALANALTLTKNITRQQTYSPEEVQLNGVNKEHADYSVINMPSDINPLAPKAEGNNNYLHANGAVVRDEICIDIPESVISKYAQNLNYSPPTSYVRRLDFLQRHGRNVGLVLSRNLVSVAIPTTLREYVAKNVLPVLLKNAPVSASVTLGAIAIAMPIALQLAGIARDLHAGTQTAASLSARLANIALITGAGSALVATAGITLAANALIAAVFIYVPLRDIAQYFLQLSDNSKPGLSLEACGKSAIAYSGNQMLVSEGMTLLSRALEPLLGAAIANMLGKAIINTIGETADEMTYRGLTAQAQHNSAVSFDLRLRPLPEINYQTATDRLLTTVAARASQFSSVYSGVNAVPFADVFKSMMIGLMLGAGYIPFFYCHAQAAAPQPGAQRDSEGGR
;
A
#
# COMPACT_ATOMS: atom_id res chain seq x y z
N MET A 1 4.98 2.74 7.25
CA MET A 1 3.61 2.45 7.68
C MET A 1 3.24 3.42 8.79
N ILE A 2 2.25 4.29 8.55
CA ILE A 2 1.61 5.18 9.53
C ILE A 2 0.13 5.16 9.14
N THR A 3 -0.76 4.82 10.07
CA THR A 3 -2.17 5.24 10.01
C THR A 3 -2.19 6.72 10.40
N ASP A 4 -2.50 7.60 9.45
CA ASP A 4 -2.58 9.04 9.70
C ASP A 4 -3.72 9.29 10.70
N ASN A 5 -3.39 9.78 11.90
CA ASN A 5 -4.36 10.13 12.95
C ASN A 5 -5.10 11.45 12.66
N ASN A 6 -4.93 12.03 11.46
CA ASN A 6 -5.42 13.36 11.09
C ASN A 6 -6.64 13.35 10.16
N ASN A 7 -7.56 12.38 10.31
CA ASN A 7 -8.85 12.44 9.62
C ASN A 7 -9.82 13.39 10.34
N LYS A 8 -9.64 14.69 10.11
CA LYS A 8 -10.76 15.64 10.03
C LYS A 8 -10.59 16.37 8.70
N TYR A 9 -11.71 16.54 7.98
CA TYR A 9 -11.92 17.38 6.79
C TYR A 9 -12.03 16.68 5.40
N LEU A 10 -13.25 16.83 4.85
CA LEU A 10 -13.71 16.87 3.44
C LEU A 10 -13.94 15.51 2.73
N ALA A 11 -15.14 15.17 2.22
CA ALA A 11 -16.11 15.83 1.33
C ALA A 11 -15.59 15.99 -0.12
N ASP A 12 -16.15 15.13 -0.99
CA ASP A 12 -16.29 15.14 -2.45
C ASP A 12 -15.13 15.68 -3.31
N HIS A 13 -14.51 14.78 -4.11
CA HIS A 13 -14.18 14.99 -5.54
C HIS A 13 -13.55 13.71 -6.15
N TYR A 14 -14.03 13.30 -7.32
CA TYR A 14 -13.48 12.20 -8.14
C TYR A 14 -12.82 12.73 -9.43
N LEU A 15 -11.73 12.10 -9.86
CA LEU A 15 -11.05 12.32 -11.14
C LEU A 15 -11.39 11.20 -12.12
N SER A 16 -11.79 11.53 -13.36
CA SER A 16 -12.17 10.56 -14.40
C SER A 16 -10.96 9.98 -15.15
N MET A 17 -11.01 8.69 -15.50
CA MET A 17 -10.05 8.04 -16.41
C MET A 17 -10.61 7.90 -17.84
N PRO A 18 -9.74 7.78 -18.86
CA PRO A 18 -10.13 7.81 -20.27
C PRO A 18 -10.77 6.49 -20.75
N ASP A 19 -11.68 6.65 -21.72
CA ASP A 19 -12.51 5.62 -22.33
C ASP A 19 -11.70 4.66 -23.24
N LEU A 20 -11.88 3.35 -23.05
CA LEU A 20 -11.21 2.26 -23.78
C LEU A 20 -12.14 1.58 -24.81
N SER A 21 -13.13 2.32 -25.33
CA SER A 21 -14.21 1.80 -26.16
C SER A 21 -13.83 1.30 -27.56
N THR A 22 -12.56 1.30 -27.97
CA THR A 22 -12.17 0.90 -29.34
C THR A 22 -10.91 0.02 -29.44
N SER A 23 -11.03 -1.32 -29.32
CA SER A 23 -10.13 -2.30 -30.01
C SER A 23 -10.60 -3.78 -29.87
N PRO A 24 -10.33 -4.70 -30.84
CA PRO A 24 -11.14 -5.89 -31.07
C PRO A 24 -10.56 -7.20 -30.50
N GLY A 25 -11.43 -8.03 -29.90
CA GLY A 25 -11.26 -9.49 -29.76
C GLY A 25 -10.14 -10.02 -28.85
N ALA A 26 -10.40 -11.12 -28.14
CA ALA A 26 -9.49 -11.75 -27.16
C ALA A 26 -8.09 -12.11 -27.70
N LYS A 27 -7.92 -12.27 -29.02
CA LYS A 27 -6.60 -12.48 -29.65
C LYS A 27 -5.73 -11.22 -29.60
N HIS A 28 -6.30 -10.03 -29.72
CA HIS A 28 -5.54 -8.78 -29.68
C HIS A 28 -5.12 -8.44 -28.25
N PHE A 29 -5.95 -8.75 -27.25
CA PHE A 29 -5.59 -8.60 -25.84
C PHE A 29 -4.37 -9.43 -25.44
N LEU A 30 -4.28 -10.69 -25.88
CA LEU A 30 -3.12 -11.54 -25.62
C LEU A 30 -1.85 -11.08 -26.37
N VAL A 31 -2.01 -10.47 -27.54
CA VAL A 31 -0.91 -9.86 -28.31
C VAL A 31 -0.43 -8.58 -27.62
N GLU A 32 -1.33 -7.71 -27.17
CA GLU A 32 -0.99 -6.50 -26.41
C GLU A 32 -0.37 -6.84 -25.06
N LEU A 33 -0.86 -7.88 -24.37
CA LEU A 33 -0.27 -8.36 -23.13
C LEU A 33 1.16 -8.88 -23.36
N ARG A 34 1.41 -9.66 -24.41
CA ARG A 34 2.77 -10.11 -24.78
C ARG A 34 3.68 -8.97 -25.17
N ARG A 35 3.17 -8.00 -25.94
CA ARG A 35 3.90 -6.80 -26.36
C ARG A 35 4.27 -5.91 -25.17
N THR A 36 3.34 -5.71 -24.24
CA THR A 36 3.56 -4.91 -23.01
C THR A 36 4.54 -5.60 -22.06
N LEU A 37 4.60 -6.94 -22.08
CA LEU A 37 5.49 -7.74 -21.24
C LEU A 37 6.84 -8.10 -21.90
N SER A 38 7.09 -7.69 -23.16
CA SER A 38 8.34 -7.94 -23.90
C SER A 38 8.81 -9.41 -23.91
N VAL A 39 7.87 -10.37 -23.98
CA VAL A 39 8.19 -11.81 -23.97
C VAL A 39 8.57 -12.28 -25.38
N SER A 40 9.69 -13.00 -25.50
CA SER A 40 10.24 -13.50 -26.78
C SER A 40 9.32 -14.51 -27.47
N ASP A 41 9.21 -14.42 -28.81
CA ASP A 41 8.40 -15.29 -29.68
C ASP A 41 8.83 -16.77 -29.70
N LYS A 42 9.93 -17.13 -29.03
CA LYS A 42 10.49 -18.49 -29.04
C LYS A 42 9.99 -19.41 -27.92
N LEU A 43 8.99 -19.00 -27.14
CA LEU A 43 8.39 -19.88 -26.13
C LEU A 43 7.23 -20.69 -26.73
N LEU A 44 7.35 -22.03 -26.59
CA LEU A 44 6.52 -23.10 -27.16
C LEU A 44 5.01 -22.82 -27.22
N PRO A 45 4.31 -23.39 -28.23
CA PRO A 45 2.86 -23.24 -28.34
C PRO A 45 2.16 -23.86 -27.14
N PHE A 46 1.42 -23.03 -26.42
CA PHE A 46 0.52 -23.46 -25.35
C PHE A 46 -0.72 -24.09 -26.01
N THR A 47 -0.73 -25.41 -26.17
CA THR A 47 -1.94 -26.15 -26.51
C THR A 47 -2.75 -26.34 -25.21
N PRO A 48 -3.94 -25.72 -25.07
CA PRO A 48 -4.76 -25.98 -23.91
C PRO A 48 -5.23 -27.44 -23.95
N GLN A 49 -4.84 -28.23 -22.95
CA GLN A 49 -5.47 -29.52 -22.70
C GLN A 49 -6.97 -29.30 -22.43
N SER A 50 -7.78 -30.18 -22.99
CA SER A 50 -9.25 -30.14 -22.99
C SER A 50 -9.82 -29.81 -21.62
N ALA A 51 -10.25 -28.55 -21.44
CA ALA A 51 -11.02 -28.12 -20.29
C ALA A 51 -12.48 -28.56 -20.48
N ASP A 52 -13.05 -29.06 -19.40
CA ASP A 52 -14.41 -29.58 -19.26
C ASP A 52 -15.46 -28.65 -19.93
N PRO A 53 -16.33 -29.14 -20.85
CA PRO A 53 -17.30 -28.32 -21.58
C PRO A 53 -18.36 -27.64 -20.69
N LEU A 54 -18.38 -27.92 -19.39
CA LEU A 54 -19.29 -27.33 -18.40
C LEU A 54 -18.84 -25.97 -17.85
N CYS A 55 -17.59 -25.52 -18.08
CA CYS A 55 -17.11 -24.21 -17.61
C CYS A 55 -17.36 -23.05 -18.59
N TYR A 56 -17.63 -23.35 -19.86
CA TYR A 56 -17.89 -22.33 -20.89
C TYR A 56 -19.23 -21.59 -20.76
N PRO A 57 -20.35 -22.23 -20.36
CA PRO A 57 -21.65 -21.53 -20.28
C PRO A 57 -21.68 -20.48 -19.17
N ALA A 58 -21.03 -20.73 -18.02
CA ALA A 58 -21.02 -19.81 -16.89
C ALA A 58 -20.17 -18.56 -17.17
N LEU A 59 -19.00 -18.74 -17.81
CA LEU A 59 -18.14 -17.62 -18.21
C LEU A 59 -18.76 -16.81 -19.37
N ALA A 60 -19.39 -17.51 -20.33
CA ALA A 60 -20.11 -16.87 -21.44
C ALA A 60 -21.34 -16.09 -20.95
N ASN A 61 -22.09 -16.62 -19.98
CA ASN A 61 -23.24 -15.93 -19.39
C ASN A 61 -22.80 -14.74 -18.53
N ALA A 62 -21.72 -14.87 -17.76
CA ALA A 62 -21.15 -13.75 -16.99
C ALA A 62 -20.69 -12.62 -17.92
N LEU A 63 -19.96 -12.94 -19.00
CA LEU A 63 -19.50 -11.96 -20.00
C LEU A 63 -20.66 -11.36 -20.80
N THR A 64 -21.72 -12.13 -21.09
CA THR A 64 -22.92 -11.64 -21.78
C THR A 64 -23.73 -10.69 -20.88
N LEU A 65 -23.80 -10.97 -19.58
CA LEU A 65 -24.42 -10.09 -18.59
C LEU A 65 -23.64 -8.77 -18.47
N THR A 66 -22.31 -8.81 -18.39
CA THR A 66 -21.47 -7.60 -18.36
C THR A 66 -21.61 -6.80 -19.65
N LYS A 67 -21.65 -7.45 -20.81
CA LYS A 67 -21.81 -6.80 -22.13
C LYS A 67 -23.19 -6.17 -22.35
N ASN A 68 -24.25 -6.73 -21.75
CA ASN A 68 -25.60 -6.16 -21.82
C ASN A 68 -25.78 -4.99 -20.86
N ILE A 69 -25.07 -4.95 -19.72
CA ILE A 69 -25.02 -3.78 -18.83
C ILE A 69 -24.30 -2.60 -19.51
N THR A 70 -23.29 -2.87 -20.35
CA THR A 70 -22.58 -1.82 -21.10
C THR A 70 -23.31 -1.35 -22.37
N ARG A 71 -24.32 -2.08 -22.86
CA ARG A 71 -25.18 -1.64 -23.98
C ARG A 71 -26.38 -0.84 -23.45
N GLN A 72 -26.14 0.34 -22.91
CA GLN A 72 -27.17 1.38 -22.92
C GLN A 72 -27.33 1.90 -24.36
N GLN A 73 -28.55 1.86 -24.87
CA GLN A 73 -28.90 2.32 -26.22
C GLN A 73 -28.55 3.81 -26.37
N THR A 74 -27.62 4.11 -27.26
CA THR A 74 -27.37 5.47 -27.74
C THR A 74 -28.36 5.72 -28.88
N TYR A 75 -29.37 6.56 -28.67
CA TYR A 75 -30.21 7.04 -29.76
C TYR A 75 -29.52 8.21 -30.46
N SER A 76 -29.47 8.18 -31.79
CA SER A 76 -28.97 9.28 -32.61
C SER A 76 -30.01 10.41 -32.64
N PRO A 77 -29.62 11.70 -32.57
CA PRO A 77 -30.55 12.84 -32.57
C PRO A 77 -31.46 12.95 -33.82
N GLU A 78 -31.19 12.17 -34.87
CA GLU A 78 -31.92 12.21 -36.14
C GLU A 78 -33.24 11.40 -36.14
N GLU A 79 -33.51 10.58 -35.11
CA GLU A 79 -34.71 9.71 -35.07
C GLU A 79 -35.92 10.31 -34.35
N VAL A 80 -35.88 11.58 -33.93
CA VAL A 80 -37.01 12.23 -33.22
C VAL A 80 -37.79 13.12 -34.19
N GLN A 81 -38.98 12.67 -34.60
CA GLN A 81 -39.93 13.51 -35.35
C GLN A 81 -40.64 14.50 -34.42
N LEU A 82 -40.37 15.79 -34.61
CA LEU A 82 -41.09 16.89 -33.98
C LEU A 82 -42.48 17.04 -34.61
N ASN A 83 -43.53 16.68 -33.87
CA ASN A 83 -44.92 16.95 -34.25
C ASN A 83 -45.54 17.99 -33.33
N GLY A 84 -45.87 19.15 -33.89
CA GLY A 84 -46.86 20.10 -33.38
C GLY A 84 -46.37 21.09 -32.32
N VAL A 85 -46.34 22.37 -32.68
CA VAL A 85 -46.15 23.49 -31.74
C VAL A 85 -47.49 23.80 -31.08
N ASN A 86 -47.57 23.65 -29.76
CA ASN A 86 -48.72 24.09 -28.97
C ASN A 86 -48.66 25.61 -28.77
N LYS A 87 -49.68 26.35 -29.20
CA LYS A 87 -49.64 27.83 -29.34
C LYS A 87 -49.89 28.63 -28.06
N GLU A 88 -50.02 27.99 -26.90
CA GLU A 88 -50.34 28.73 -25.66
C GLU A 88 -49.13 29.02 -24.76
N HIS A 89 -47.95 28.40 -24.94
CA HIS A 89 -46.73 28.71 -24.19
C HIS A 89 -45.51 28.76 -25.12
N ALA A 90 -45.02 29.96 -25.43
CA ALA A 90 -44.04 30.19 -26.49
C ALA A 90 -42.59 29.77 -26.18
N ASP A 91 -42.28 29.29 -24.97
CA ASP A 91 -40.88 29.07 -24.53
C ASP A 91 -40.53 27.63 -24.12
N TYR A 92 -41.38 26.62 -24.39
CA TYR A 92 -41.06 25.23 -24.04
C TYR A 92 -41.43 24.23 -25.14
N SER A 93 -40.52 23.31 -25.44
CA SER A 93 -40.77 22.14 -26.29
C SER A 93 -41.21 20.98 -25.41
N VAL A 94 -42.41 20.46 -25.62
CA VAL A 94 -42.91 19.24 -24.94
C VAL A 94 -42.54 18.03 -25.80
N ILE A 95 -41.72 17.13 -25.27
CA ILE A 95 -41.43 15.84 -25.91
C ILE A 95 -42.28 14.78 -25.19
N ASN A 96 -43.27 14.23 -25.89
CA ASN A 96 -44.00 13.06 -25.40
C ASN A 96 -43.18 11.80 -25.70
N MET A 97 -42.79 11.07 -24.67
CA MET A 97 -42.25 9.72 -24.82
C MET A 97 -43.35 8.76 -25.32
N PRO A 98 -43.05 7.81 -26.21
CA PRO A 98 -44.03 6.82 -26.67
C PRO A 98 -44.55 5.97 -25.50
N SER A 99 -45.86 5.81 -25.44
CA SER A 99 -46.61 5.18 -24.34
C SER A 99 -46.61 3.64 -24.38
N ASP A 100 -45.50 3.02 -24.80
CA ASP A 100 -45.37 1.56 -24.88
C ASP A 100 -44.46 1.04 -23.77
N ILE A 101 -44.83 1.30 -22.51
CA ILE A 101 -44.26 0.64 -21.33
C ILE A 101 -45.39 0.21 -20.40
N ASN A 102 -45.77 -1.07 -20.55
CA ASN A 102 -46.34 -1.99 -19.55
C ASN A 102 -47.53 -1.51 -18.66
N PRO A 103 -48.75 -2.08 -18.79
CA PRO A 103 -49.96 -1.62 -18.08
C PRO A 103 -50.03 -1.94 -16.57
N LEU A 104 -48.89 -2.23 -15.91
CA LEU A 104 -48.84 -2.62 -14.50
C LEU A 104 -47.91 -1.75 -13.63
N ALA A 105 -47.47 -0.58 -14.12
CA ALA A 105 -46.76 0.38 -13.27
C ALA A 105 -47.76 1.14 -12.36
N PRO A 106 -47.47 1.27 -11.05
CA PRO A 106 -48.28 2.11 -10.17
C PRO A 106 -48.16 3.58 -10.62
N LYS A 107 -49.29 4.29 -10.65
CA LYS A 107 -49.36 5.71 -10.98
C LYS A 107 -48.39 6.50 -10.11
N ALA A 108 -47.30 6.99 -10.71
CA ALA A 108 -46.46 8.02 -10.10
C ALA A 108 -47.16 9.36 -10.26
N GLU A 109 -47.53 9.98 -9.13
CA GLU A 109 -47.91 11.39 -9.10
C GLU A 109 -46.70 12.27 -9.47
N GLY A 110 -46.96 13.19 -10.40
CA GLY A 110 -46.17 14.35 -10.82
C GLY A 110 -44.69 14.44 -10.44
N ASN A 111 -43.82 14.21 -11.42
CA ASN A 111 -42.49 14.81 -11.43
C ASN A 111 -42.22 15.38 -12.83
N ASN A 112 -42.47 16.68 -12.99
CA ASN A 112 -42.16 17.42 -14.21
C ASN A 112 -40.71 17.91 -14.11
N ASN A 113 -39.80 17.28 -14.83
CA ASN A 113 -38.44 17.79 -15.03
C ASN A 113 -38.47 18.87 -16.12
N TYR A 114 -38.10 20.11 -15.78
CA TYR A 114 -37.92 21.20 -16.75
C TYR A 114 -36.44 21.30 -17.15
N LEU A 115 -36.17 21.45 -18.44
CA LEU A 115 -34.84 21.77 -18.99
C LEU A 115 -34.69 23.29 -19.18
N HIS A 116 -33.58 23.86 -18.70
CA HIS A 116 -33.24 25.27 -18.90
C HIS A 116 -32.69 25.53 -20.31
N ALA A 117 -33.13 26.62 -20.94
CA ALA A 117 -32.82 27.01 -22.33
C ALA A 117 -31.38 27.50 -22.60
N ASN A 118 -30.43 27.32 -21.68
CA ASN A 118 -29.04 27.73 -21.90
C ASN A 118 -28.21 26.49 -22.23
N GLY A 119 -27.78 26.39 -23.49
CA GLY A 119 -27.10 25.24 -24.12
C GLY A 119 -25.73 24.83 -23.54
N ALA A 120 -25.61 24.71 -22.21
CA ALA A 120 -24.57 23.93 -21.58
C ALA A 120 -24.98 22.45 -21.64
N VAL A 121 -24.17 21.62 -22.29
CA VAL A 121 -24.32 20.16 -22.24
C VAL A 121 -24.04 19.71 -20.81
N VAL A 122 -25.10 19.59 -20.01
CA VAL A 122 -25.07 18.85 -18.76
C VAL A 122 -25.06 17.37 -19.17
N ARG A 123 -23.92 16.70 -19.02
CA ARG A 123 -23.92 15.24 -18.96
C ARG A 123 -24.53 14.87 -17.61
N ASP A 124 -25.84 14.78 -17.56
CA ASP A 124 -26.51 14.07 -16.48
C ASP A 124 -26.13 12.59 -16.65
N GLU A 125 -25.16 12.12 -15.87
CA GLU A 125 -25.05 10.69 -15.61
C GLU A 125 -26.35 10.29 -14.90
N ILE A 126 -27.27 9.71 -15.66
CA ILE A 126 -28.45 9.05 -15.10
C ILE A 126 -27.93 7.83 -14.34
N CYS A 127 -27.61 8.02 -13.06
CA CYS A 127 -27.36 6.95 -12.13
C CYS A 127 -28.71 6.27 -11.88
N ILE A 128 -29.00 5.22 -12.65
CA ILE A 128 -30.12 4.33 -12.36
C ILE A 128 -29.69 3.51 -11.15
N ASP A 129 -29.98 4.02 -9.96
CA ASP A 129 -29.93 3.22 -8.74
C ASP A 129 -31.04 2.18 -8.84
N ILE A 130 -30.69 1.00 -9.36
CA ILE A 130 -31.58 -0.14 -9.34
C ILE A 130 -31.67 -0.57 -7.87
N PRO A 131 -32.84 -0.46 -7.23
CA PRO A 131 -32.98 -0.84 -5.84
C PRO A 131 -32.59 -2.32 -5.69
N GLU A 132 -31.80 -2.65 -4.68
CA GLU A 132 -31.33 -4.02 -4.42
C GLU A 132 -32.49 -5.03 -4.34
N SER A 133 -33.69 -4.55 -3.96
CA SER A 133 -34.94 -5.30 -3.96
C SER A 133 -35.42 -5.75 -5.36
N VAL A 134 -35.13 -4.99 -6.41
CA VAL A 134 -35.51 -5.31 -7.81
C VAL A 134 -34.55 -6.34 -8.40
N ILE A 135 -33.24 -6.20 -8.15
CA ILE A 135 -32.22 -7.19 -8.55
C ILE A 135 -32.50 -8.54 -7.86
N SER A 136 -32.81 -8.49 -6.55
CA SER A 136 -33.23 -9.63 -5.74
C SER A 136 -34.46 -10.35 -6.34
N LYS A 137 -35.49 -9.60 -6.75
CA LYS A 137 -36.73 -10.16 -7.33
C LYS A 137 -36.50 -10.85 -8.67
N TYR A 138 -35.66 -10.27 -9.53
CA TYR A 138 -35.32 -10.86 -10.83
C TYR A 138 -34.44 -12.11 -10.68
N ALA A 139 -33.50 -12.12 -9.72
CA ALA A 139 -32.70 -13.30 -9.41
C ALA A 139 -33.54 -14.44 -8.80
N GLN A 140 -34.54 -14.11 -7.97
CA GLN A 140 -35.50 -15.06 -7.43
C GLN A 140 -36.38 -15.69 -8.52
N ASN A 141 -36.85 -14.91 -9.49
CA ASN A 141 -37.69 -15.42 -10.58
C ASN A 141 -36.93 -16.31 -11.59
N LEU A 142 -35.60 -16.25 -11.63
CA LEU A 142 -34.79 -17.09 -12.51
C LEU A 142 -34.41 -18.45 -11.90
N ASN A 143 -34.87 -18.79 -10.68
CA ASN A 143 -34.44 -19.97 -9.91
C ASN A 143 -32.90 -20.12 -9.82
N TYR A 144 -32.17 -19.05 -10.12
CA TYR A 144 -30.74 -18.97 -10.05
C TYR A 144 -30.42 -18.14 -8.82
N SER A 145 -30.54 -18.77 -7.65
CA SER A 145 -29.77 -18.31 -6.50
C SER A 145 -28.38 -18.91 -6.70
N PRO A 146 -27.39 -18.17 -7.28
CA PRO A 146 -26.01 -18.59 -7.10
C PRO A 146 -25.85 -18.76 -5.58
N PRO A 147 -25.32 -19.90 -5.11
CA PRO A 147 -25.19 -20.13 -3.69
C PRO A 147 -24.47 -18.93 -3.10
N THR A 148 -25.09 -18.25 -2.13
CA THR A 148 -24.62 -16.97 -1.55
C THR A 148 -23.18 -17.07 -1.03
N SER A 149 -22.70 -18.28 -0.78
CA SER A 149 -21.32 -18.62 -0.47
C SER A 149 -20.33 -18.40 -1.62
N TYR A 150 -20.74 -18.57 -2.89
CA TYR A 150 -19.89 -18.40 -4.07
C TYR A 150 -19.63 -16.92 -4.38
N VAL A 151 -20.68 -16.09 -4.38
CA VAL A 151 -20.56 -14.63 -4.56
C VAL A 151 -19.68 -14.03 -3.46
N ARG A 152 -19.93 -14.40 -2.19
CA ARG A 152 -19.12 -13.96 -1.05
C ARG A 152 -17.64 -14.37 -1.17
N ARG A 153 -17.35 -15.57 -1.70
CA ARG A 153 -15.97 -16.05 -1.92
C ARG A 153 -15.28 -15.27 -3.03
N LEU A 154 -15.97 -14.99 -4.14
CA LEU A 154 -15.43 -14.17 -5.22
C LEU A 154 -15.12 -12.76 -4.75
N ASP A 155 -16.04 -12.11 -4.02
CA ASP A 155 -15.82 -10.78 -3.46
C ASP A 155 -14.65 -10.75 -2.48
N PHE A 156 -14.48 -11.80 -1.67
CA PHE A 156 -13.33 -11.95 -0.79
C PHE A 156 -12.01 -12.09 -1.56
N LEU A 157 -11.97 -12.97 -2.56
CA LEU A 157 -10.77 -13.20 -3.38
C LEU A 157 -10.39 -11.96 -4.20
N GLN A 158 -11.38 -11.28 -4.79
CA GLN A 158 -11.17 -10.06 -5.54
C GLN A 158 -10.63 -8.94 -4.64
N ARG A 159 -11.21 -8.74 -3.45
CA ARG A 159 -10.69 -7.77 -2.48
C ARG A 159 -9.29 -8.12 -2.00
N HIS A 160 -9.03 -9.39 -1.70
CA HIS A 160 -7.70 -9.84 -1.29
C HIS A 160 -6.67 -9.61 -2.39
N GLY A 161 -6.98 -9.99 -3.63
CA GLY A 161 -6.13 -9.75 -4.79
C GLY A 161 -5.86 -8.27 -5.04
N ARG A 162 -6.88 -7.41 -4.92
CA ARG A 162 -6.74 -5.95 -5.00
C ARG A 162 -5.82 -5.43 -3.90
N ASN A 163 -6.03 -5.82 -2.65
CA ASN A 163 -5.22 -5.39 -1.51
C ASN A 163 -3.74 -5.78 -1.70
N VAL A 164 -3.48 -7.03 -2.14
CA VAL A 164 -2.12 -7.50 -2.46
C VAL A 164 -1.52 -6.66 -3.59
N GLY A 165 -2.27 -6.40 -4.67
CA GLY A 165 -1.81 -5.59 -5.79
C GLY A 165 -1.41 -4.16 -5.39
N LEU A 166 -2.21 -3.52 -4.52
CA LEU A 166 -1.91 -2.17 -4.01
C LEU A 166 -0.67 -2.14 -3.12
N VAL A 167 -0.55 -3.10 -2.19
CA VAL A 167 0.63 -3.21 -1.32
C VAL A 167 1.88 -3.48 -2.15
N LEU A 168 1.81 -4.41 -3.08
CA LEU A 168 2.91 -4.77 -3.97
C LEU A 168 3.35 -3.55 -4.78
N SER A 169 2.41 -2.80 -5.36
CA SER A 169 2.70 -1.59 -6.15
C SER A 169 3.45 -0.55 -5.32
N ARG A 170 3.00 -0.28 -4.08
CA ARG A 170 3.71 0.62 -3.16
C ARG A 170 5.10 0.08 -2.80
N ASN A 171 5.22 -1.22 -2.55
CA ASN A 171 6.47 -1.85 -2.12
C ASN A 171 7.48 -1.96 -3.26
N LEU A 172 7.06 -2.04 -4.53
CA LEU A 172 8.00 -1.91 -5.65
C LEU A 172 8.76 -0.58 -5.60
N VAL A 173 8.04 0.52 -5.36
CA VAL A 173 8.66 1.86 -5.28
C VAL A 173 9.42 2.05 -3.96
N SER A 174 8.82 1.65 -2.83
CA SER A 174 9.38 1.93 -1.51
C SER A 174 10.35 0.88 -0.97
N VAL A 175 10.39 -0.33 -1.55
CA VAL A 175 11.24 -1.43 -1.09
C VAL A 175 12.20 -1.86 -2.17
N ALA A 176 11.74 -2.20 -3.38
CA ALA A 176 12.61 -2.72 -4.43
C ALA A 176 13.71 -1.71 -4.81
N ILE A 177 13.30 -0.48 -5.17
CA ILE A 177 14.25 0.57 -5.59
C ILE A 177 15.26 0.90 -4.47
N PRO A 178 14.84 1.20 -3.22
CA PRO A 178 15.80 1.44 -2.15
C PRO A 178 16.70 0.24 -1.87
N THR A 179 16.19 -1.01 -1.98
CA THR A 179 16.99 -2.22 -1.76
C THR A 179 18.08 -2.35 -2.81
N THR A 180 17.73 -2.20 -4.09
CA THR A 180 18.69 -2.22 -5.20
C THR A 180 19.76 -1.16 -5.00
N LEU A 181 19.37 0.08 -4.69
CA LEU A 181 20.35 1.16 -4.52
C LEU A 181 21.22 0.95 -3.29
N ARG A 182 20.66 0.45 -2.18
CA ARG A 182 21.43 0.08 -0.98
C ARG A 182 22.53 -0.93 -1.31
N GLU A 183 22.17 -1.99 -2.03
CA GLU A 183 23.14 -3.03 -2.43
C GLU A 183 24.18 -2.48 -3.41
N TYR A 184 23.76 -1.67 -4.38
CA TYR A 184 24.66 -1.02 -5.32
C TYR A 184 25.68 -0.13 -4.60
N VAL A 185 25.21 0.73 -3.70
CA VAL A 185 26.05 1.65 -2.93
C VAL A 185 27.00 0.88 -2.01
N ALA A 186 26.51 -0.12 -1.28
CA ALA A 186 27.32 -0.91 -0.36
C ALA A 186 28.45 -1.68 -1.04
N LYS A 187 28.20 -2.22 -2.25
CA LYS A 187 29.14 -3.12 -2.93
C LYS A 187 29.99 -2.47 -4.02
N ASN A 188 29.53 -1.37 -4.61
CA ASN A 188 30.21 -0.76 -5.76
C ASN A 188 30.66 0.67 -5.46
N VAL A 189 29.83 1.48 -4.79
CA VAL A 189 30.15 2.91 -4.58
C VAL A 189 31.07 3.09 -3.38
N LEU A 190 30.68 2.61 -2.20
CA LEU A 190 31.46 2.82 -0.97
C LEU A 190 32.86 2.19 -1.01
N PRO A 191 33.05 0.96 -1.53
CA PRO A 191 34.40 0.40 -1.66
C PRO A 191 35.32 1.24 -2.56
N VAL A 192 34.77 1.84 -3.62
CA VAL A 192 35.55 2.70 -4.54
C VAL A 192 35.87 4.05 -3.88
N LEU A 193 34.87 4.68 -3.25
CA LEU A 193 35.06 5.96 -2.55
C LEU A 193 36.04 5.85 -1.39
N LEU A 194 36.06 4.71 -0.70
CA LEU A 194 36.88 4.48 0.48
C LEU A 194 38.19 3.74 0.18
N LYS A 195 38.48 3.41 -1.09
CA LYS A 195 39.67 2.63 -1.49
C LYS A 195 40.98 3.26 -1.01
N ASN A 196 41.08 4.58 -1.08
CA ASN A 196 42.28 5.34 -0.70
C ASN A 196 42.16 5.97 0.69
N ALA A 197 41.05 5.76 1.40
CA ALA A 197 40.84 6.29 2.73
C ALA A 197 41.53 5.38 3.77
N PRO A 198 42.01 5.94 4.89
CA PRO A 198 42.49 5.11 5.99
C PRO A 198 41.35 4.27 6.54
N VAL A 199 41.65 3.06 7.03
CA VAL A 199 40.64 2.14 7.61
C VAL A 199 39.79 2.81 8.70
N SER A 200 40.40 3.74 9.46
CA SER A 200 39.71 4.54 10.47
C SER A 200 38.54 5.34 9.89
N ALA A 201 38.60 5.82 8.65
CA ALA A 201 37.50 6.55 8.02
C ALA A 201 36.25 5.66 7.86
N SER A 202 36.41 4.43 7.35
CA SER A 202 35.31 3.46 7.22
C SER A 202 34.71 3.10 8.58
N VAL A 203 35.56 2.92 9.59
CA VAL A 203 35.14 2.65 10.98
C VAL A 203 34.34 3.83 11.53
N THR A 204 34.84 5.06 11.37
CA THR A 204 34.16 6.27 11.84
C THR A 204 32.81 6.45 11.14
N LEU A 205 32.72 6.27 9.83
CA LEU A 205 31.45 6.35 9.10
C LEU A 205 30.47 5.25 9.52
N GLY A 206 30.96 4.03 9.77
CA GLY A 206 30.16 2.95 10.36
C GLY A 206 29.64 3.32 11.76
N ALA A 207 30.48 3.95 12.60
CA ALA A 207 30.10 4.39 13.93
C ALA A 207 29.06 5.52 13.89
N ILE A 208 29.21 6.45 12.93
CA ILE A 208 28.21 7.50 12.67
C ILE A 208 26.88 6.88 12.23
N ALA A 209 26.89 5.83 11.39
CA ALA A 209 25.68 5.12 10.99
C ALA A 209 24.96 4.46 12.20
N ILE A 210 25.70 4.03 13.23
CA ILE A 210 25.15 3.51 14.49
C ILE A 210 24.64 4.65 15.39
N ALA A 211 25.38 5.75 15.49
CA ALA A 211 25.04 6.88 16.35
C ALA A 211 23.86 7.70 15.83
N MET A 212 23.70 7.83 14.51
CA MET A 212 22.67 8.68 13.90
C MET A 212 21.24 8.28 14.31
N PRO A 213 20.83 7.00 14.27
CA PRO A 213 19.52 6.60 14.78
C PRO A 213 19.32 6.93 16.27
N ILE A 214 20.36 6.83 17.11
CA ILE A 214 20.28 7.18 18.53
C ILE A 214 19.98 8.68 18.66
N ALA A 215 20.73 9.51 17.94
CA ALA A 215 20.52 10.96 17.91
C ALA A 215 19.09 11.32 17.44
N LEU A 216 18.58 10.64 16.41
CA LEU A 216 17.20 10.84 15.94
C LEU A 216 16.16 10.41 16.97
N GLN A 217 16.38 9.32 17.72
CA GLN A 217 15.47 8.92 18.79
C GLN A 217 15.46 9.94 19.93
N LEU A 218 16.62 10.44 20.35
CA LEU A 218 16.73 11.48 21.37
C LEU A 218 16.07 12.79 20.92
N ALA A 219 16.30 13.20 19.66
CA ALA A 219 15.62 14.35 19.08
C ALA A 219 14.09 14.16 19.02
N GLY A 220 13.63 12.93 18.74
CA GLY A 220 12.21 12.57 18.81
C GLY A 220 11.64 12.68 20.23
N ILE A 221 12.38 12.23 21.25
CA ILE A 221 11.99 12.40 22.67
C ILE A 221 11.87 13.90 23.00
N ALA A 222 12.89 14.70 22.65
CA ALA A 222 12.88 16.14 22.92
C ALA A 222 11.72 16.85 22.23
N ARG A 223 11.43 16.50 20.97
CA ARG A 223 10.26 17.00 20.24
C ARG A 223 8.96 16.62 20.93
N ASP A 224 8.78 15.35 21.30
CA ASP A 224 7.55 14.86 21.94
C ASP A 224 7.30 15.53 23.31
N LEU A 225 8.38 15.81 24.06
CA LEU A 225 8.34 16.58 25.31
C LEU A 225 7.94 18.04 25.06
N HIS A 226 8.60 18.71 24.11
CA HIS A 226 8.32 20.10 23.79
C HIS A 226 6.89 20.30 23.25
N ALA A 227 6.38 19.35 22.46
CA ALA A 227 5.03 19.39 21.92
C ALA A 227 3.95 18.92 22.91
N GLY A 228 4.32 18.38 24.08
CA GLY A 228 3.38 17.78 25.02
C GLY A 228 2.65 16.55 24.48
N THR A 229 3.22 15.86 23.48
CA THR A 229 2.62 14.67 22.83
C THR A 229 3.21 13.35 23.30
N GLN A 230 4.20 13.40 24.19
CA GLN A 230 4.84 12.21 24.73
C GLN A 230 3.86 11.36 25.54
N THR A 231 3.84 10.06 25.24
CA THR A 231 3.19 9.04 26.07
C THR A 231 4.22 8.09 26.66
N ALA A 232 3.87 7.38 27.74
CA ALA A 232 4.73 6.34 28.31
C ALA A 232 5.09 5.26 27.28
N ALA A 233 4.17 4.94 26.37
CA ALA A 233 4.39 3.94 25.32
C ALA A 233 5.35 4.43 24.22
N SER A 234 5.22 5.69 23.78
CA SER A 234 6.18 6.27 22.83
C SER A 234 7.57 6.42 23.44
N LEU A 235 7.68 6.86 24.69
CA LEU A 235 8.96 6.99 25.38
C LEU A 235 9.64 5.62 25.54
N SER A 236 8.92 4.62 26.05
CA SER A 236 9.49 3.28 26.24
C SER A 236 9.95 2.66 24.92
N ALA A 237 9.20 2.85 23.84
CA ALA A 237 9.57 2.41 22.50
C ALA A 237 10.85 3.07 21.98
N ARG A 238 11.01 4.39 22.19
CA ARG A 238 12.23 5.11 21.80
C ARG A 238 13.44 4.66 22.60
N LEU A 239 13.28 4.47 23.91
CA LEU A 239 14.33 3.96 24.78
C LEU A 239 14.71 2.51 24.42
N ALA A 240 13.73 1.67 24.09
CA ALA A 240 13.97 0.31 23.62
C ALA A 240 14.76 0.30 22.30
N ASN A 241 14.42 1.18 21.35
CA ASN A 241 15.21 1.34 20.11
C ASN A 241 16.65 1.77 20.41
N ILE A 242 16.87 2.75 21.31
CA ILE A 242 18.21 3.17 21.74
C ILE A 242 18.98 2.01 22.39
N ALA A 243 18.33 1.23 23.25
CA ALA A 243 18.94 0.08 23.91
C ALA A 243 19.32 -1.02 22.90
N LEU A 244 18.46 -1.32 21.92
CA LEU A 244 18.73 -2.30 20.86
C LEU A 244 19.92 -1.87 19.99
N ILE A 245 19.99 -0.59 19.59
CA ILE A 245 21.13 -0.10 18.79
C ILE A 245 22.40 -0.11 19.62
N THR A 246 22.35 0.42 20.85
CA THR A 246 23.51 0.52 21.73
C THR A 246 24.07 -0.87 22.05
N GLY A 247 23.21 -1.84 22.39
CA GLY A 247 23.63 -3.20 22.68
C GLY A 247 24.28 -3.89 21.47
N ALA A 248 23.60 -3.85 20.32
CA ALA A 248 24.12 -4.46 19.09
C ALA A 248 25.38 -3.76 18.58
N GLY A 249 25.41 -2.43 18.61
CA GLY A 249 26.54 -1.60 18.20
C GLY A 249 27.75 -1.77 19.10
N SER A 250 27.56 -1.85 20.42
CA SER A 250 28.64 -2.14 21.36
C SER A 250 29.23 -3.53 21.13
N ALA A 251 28.39 -4.53 20.87
CA ALA A 251 28.85 -5.86 20.50
C ALA A 251 29.69 -5.84 19.21
N LEU A 252 29.21 -5.13 18.17
CA LEU A 252 29.92 -4.99 16.90
C LEU A 252 31.29 -4.31 17.06
N VAL A 253 31.37 -3.28 17.91
CA VAL A 253 32.64 -2.59 18.22
C VAL A 253 33.56 -3.51 19.01
N ALA A 254 33.05 -4.19 20.03
CA ALA A 254 33.83 -5.10 20.88
C ALA A 254 34.47 -6.25 20.10
N THR A 255 33.83 -6.73 19.03
CA THR A 255 34.36 -7.77 18.16
C THR A 255 35.12 -7.25 16.95
N ALA A 256 35.38 -5.94 16.88
CA ALA A 256 36.01 -5.25 15.74
C ALA A 256 35.29 -5.46 14.39
N GLY A 257 34.05 -5.97 14.41
CA GLY A 257 33.25 -6.27 13.21
C GLY A 257 32.77 -5.04 12.46
N ILE A 258 32.93 -3.84 13.03
CA ILE A 258 32.53 -2.58 12.40
C ILE A 258 33.21 -2.35 11.04
N THR A 259 34.46 -2.80 10.89
CA THR A 259 35.20 -2.72 9.61
C THR A 259 34.52 -3.52 8.50
N LEU A 260 33.94 -4.68 8.84
CA LEU A 260 33.23 -5.57 7.92
C LEU A 260 31.81 -5.07 7.63
N ALA A 261 31.16 -4.46 8.62
CA ALA A 261 29.78 -4.01 8.54
C ALA A 261 29.63 -2.59 7.98
N ALA A 262 30.68 -1.76 7.98
CA ALA A 262 30.62 -0.33 7.70
C ALA A 262 29.84 0.01 6.43
N ASN A 263 30.22 -0.56 5.28
CA ASN A 263 29.58 -0.23 4.00
C ASN A 263 28.08 -0.60 3.99
N ALA A 264 27.73 -1.74 4.60
CA ALA A 264 26.35 -2.20 4.69
C ALA A 264 25.53 -1.33 5.64
N LEU A 265 26.10 -0.93 6.79
CA LEU A 265 25.50 0.00 7.75
C LEU A 265 25.24 1.37 7.14
N ILE A 266 26.25 1.96 6.49
CA ILE A 266 26.16 3.27 5.84
C ILE A 266 25.05 3.24 4.78
N ALA A 267 25.07 2.23 3.90
CA ALA A 267 24.05 2.12 2.85
C ALA A 267 22.65 1.87 3.45
N ALA A 268 22.52 1.07 4.51
CA ALA A 268 21.23 0.85 5.16
C ALA A 268 20.67 2.15 5.77
N VAL A 269 21.47 2.85 6.57
CA VAL A 269 21.01 4.01 7.35
C VAL A 269 20.86 5.27 6.48
N PHE A 270 21.79 5.51 5.55
CA PHE A 270 21.81 6.77 4.78
C PHE A 270 21.22 6.67 3.38
N ILE A 271 21.02 5.47 2.83
CA ILE A 271 20.43 5.29 1.49
C ILE A 271 19.06 4.64 1.59
N TYR A 272 19.00 3.43 2.15
CA TYR A 272 17.76 2.65 2.14
C TYR A 272 16.65 3.30 2.95
N VAL A 273 16.90 3.61 4.22
CA VAL A 273 15.86 4.12 5.12
C VAL A 273 15.28 5.45 4.62
N PRO A 274 16.09 6.47 4.26
CA PRO A 274 15.57 7.74 3.77
C PRO A 274 14.76 7.57 2.49
N LEU A 275 15.26 6.82 1.50
CA LEU A 275 14.55 6.64 0.23
C LEU A 275 13.24 5.88 0.40
N ARG A 276 13.25 4.81 1.21
CA ARG A 276 12.03 4.07 1.55
C ARG A 276 11.01 4.99 2.23
N ASP A 277 11.45 5.80 3.18
CA ASP A 277 10.54 6.69 3.91
C ASP A 277 10.04 7.87 3.09
N ILE A 278 10.84 8.41 2.18
CA ILE A 278 10.40 9.43 1.21
C ILE A 278 9.35 8.82 0.28
N ALA A 279 9.60 7.63 -0.27
CA ALA A 279 8.63 6.94 -1.12
C ALA A 279 7.32 6.69 -0.37
N GLN A 280 7.37 6.20 0.88
CA GLN A 280 6.18 5.98 1.71
C GLN A 280 5.55 7.26 2.24
N TYR A 281 6.29 8.37 2.30
CA TYR A 281 5.76 9.67 2.67
C TYR A 281 4.81 10.17 1.59
N PHE A 282 5.23 10.05 0.32
CA PHE A 282 4.40 10.45 -0.82
C PHE A 282 3.37 9.39 -1.23
N LEU A 283 3.70 8.10 -1.16
CA LEU A 283 2.78 6.99 -1.48
C LEU A 283 2.18 6.41 -0.20
N GLN A 284 1.04 6.96 0.20
CA GLN A 284 0.30 6.54 1.37
C GLN A 284 -0.52 5.29 1.05
N LEU A 285 -0.38 4.27 1.89
CA LEU A 285 -1.28 3.13 1.91
C LEU A 285 -2.17 3.25 3.14
N SER A 286 -3.44 3.53 2.93
CA SER A 286 -4.49 3.56 3.94
C SER A 286 -5.29 2.26 3.89
N ASP A 287 -6.05 2.02 4.96
CA ASP A 287 -7.10 1.02 4.98
C ASP A 287 -8.33 1.57 5.70
N ASN A 288 -9.45 0.87 5.59
CA ASN A 288 -10.72 1.25 6.22
C ASN A 288 -10.85 0.79 7.68
N SER A 289 -9.77 0.36 8.33
CA SER A 289 -9.76 0.00 9.75
C SER A 289 -9.61 1.26 10.61
N LYS A 290 -10.05 1.20 11.87
CA LYS A 290 -9.93 2.33 12.79
C LYS A 290 -8.45 2.57 13.11
N PRO A 291 -7.98 3.83 13.12
CA PRO A 291 -6.64 4.15 13.59
C PRO A 291 -6.48 3.68 15.04
N GLY A 292 -5.40 2.95 15.34
CA GLY A 292 -5.14 2.47 16.68
C GLY A 292 -4.00 1.47 16.76
N LEU A 293 -3.30 1.47 17.89
CA LEU A 293 -2.26 0.51 18.21
C LEU A 293 -2.82 -0.55 19.16
N SER A 294 -2.88 -1.81 18.72
CA SER A 294 -3.19 -2.95 19.57
C SER A 294 -1.90 -3.71 19.91
N LEU A 295 -1.60 -3.84 21.21
CA LEU A 295 -0.41 -4.57 21.66
C LEU A 295 -0.48 -6.04 21.26
N GLU A 296 -1.67 -6.63 21.31
CA GLU A 296 -1.90 -8.01 20.91
C GLU A 296 -1.64 -8.20 19.42
N ALA A 297 -2.22 -7.33 18.57
CA ALA A 297 -2.01 -7.40 17.12
C ALA A 297 -0.55 -7.13 16.77
N CYS A 298 0.10 -6.17 17.45
CA CYS A 298 1.50 -5.85 17.28
C CYS A 298 2.41 -7.02 17.69
N GLY A 299 2.14 -7.66 18.83
CA GLY A 299 2.90 -8.82 19.31
C GLY A 299 2.77 -10.04 18.39
N LYS A 300 1.56 -10.37 17.94
CA LYS A 300 1.35 -11.45 16.94
C LYS A 300 2.04 -11.13 15.62
N SER A 301 1.96 -9.88 15.18
CA SER A 301 2.64 -9.42 13.97
C SER A 301 4.16 -9.46 14.13
N ALA A 302 4.72 -9.15 15.30
CA ALA A 302 6.16 -9.25 15.55
C ALA A 302 6.68 -10.69 15.40
N ILE A 303 5.92 -11.68 15.88
CA ILE A 303 6.25 -13.11 15.72
C ILE A 303 6.19 -13.50 14.24
N ALA A 304 5.10 -13.13 13.55
CA ALA A 304 4.96 -13.41 12.12
C ALA A 304 6.07 -12.73 11.29
N TYR A 305 6.38 -11.47 11.61
CA TYR A 305 7.46 -10.71 11.01
C TYR A 305 8.83 -11.36 11.24
N SER A 306 9.09 -11.88 12.45
CA SER A 306 10.33 -12.60 12.75
C SER A 306 10.52 -13.78 11.81
N GLY A 307 9.51 -14.65 11.71
CA GLY A 307 9.55 -15.82 10.82
C GLY A 307 9.65 -15.42 9.35
N ASN A 308 8.88 -14.42 8.92
CA ASN A 308 8.95 -13.87 7.56
C ASN A 308 10.36 -13.38 7.23
N GLN A 309 11.00 -12.62 8.13
CA GLN A 309 12.33 -12.06 7.90
C GLN A 309 13.44 -13.12 7.87
N MET A 310 13.30 -14.21 8.63
CA MET A 310 14.18 -15.38 8.51
C MET A 310 14.09 -15.97 7.10
N LEU A 311 12.87 -16.21 6.61
CA LEU A 311 12.64 -16.79 5.28
C LEU A 311 13.05 -15.85 4.16
N VAL A 312 12.80 -14.55 4.31
CA VAL A 312 13.23 -13.51 3.38
C VAL A 312 14.75 -13.47 3.28
N SER A 313 15.47 -13.52 4.41
CA SER A 313 16.95 -13.55 4.44
C SER A 313 17.51 -14.75 3.65
N GLU A 314 16.97 -15.95 3.89
CA GLU A 314 17.36 -17.15 3.14
C GLU A 314 16.98 -17.05 1.65
N GLY A 315 15.75 -16.62 1.38
CA GLY A 315 15.24 -16.46 0.01
C GLY A 315 16.05 -15.48 -0.81
N MET A 316 16.50 -14.36 -0.20
CA MET A 316 17.40 -13.40 -0.83
C MET A 316 18.69 -14.06 -1.31
N THR A 317 19.28 -14.92 -0.46
CA THR A 317 20.53 -15.63 -0.77
C THR A 317 20.31 -16.66 -1.87
N LEU A 318 19.25 -17.47 -1.76
CA LEU A 318 18.92 -18.51 -2.74
C LEU A 318 18.61 -17.92 -4.12
N LEU A 319 17.77 -16.88 -4.17
CA LEU A 319 17.42 -16.25 -5.45
C LEU A 319 18.62 -15.52 -6.07
N SER A 320 19.45 -14.85 -5.26
CA SER A 320 20.67 -14.22 -5.77
C SER A 320 21.63 -15.26 -6.39
N ARG A 321 21.83 -16.41 -5.74
CA ARG A 321 22.65 -17.51 -6.27
C ARG A 321 22.05 -18.12 -7.54
N ALA A 322 20.73 -18.27 -7.60
CA ALA A 322 20.05 -18.80 -8.79
C ALA A 322 20.14 -17.86 -10.00
N LEU A 323 20.15 -16.54 -9.78
CA LEU A 323 20.25 -15.53 -10.84
C LEU A 323 21.70 -15.22 -11.26
N GLU A 324 22.69 -15.57 -10.44
CA GLU A 324 24.09 -15.25 -10.67
C GLU A 324 24.64 -15.77 -12.02
N PRO A 325 24.38 -17.02 -12.45
CA PRO A 325 24.83 -17.51 -13.76
C PRO A 325 24.26 -16.75 -14.95
N LEU A 326 23.12 -16.08 -14.78
CA LEU A 326 22.39 -15.41 -15.86
C LEU A 326 22.74 -13.92 -15.96
N LEU A 327 22.93 -13.25 -14.82
CA LEU A 327 23.02 -11.80 -14.73
C LEU A 327 24.36 -11.29 -14.17
N GLY A 328 25.21 -12.21 -13.70
CA GLY A 328 26.42 -11.88 -12.96
C GLY A 328 26.16 -11.53 -11.50
N ALA A 329 27.17 -11.72 -10.64
CA ALA A 329 27.04 -11.66 -9.19
C ALA A 329 26.46 -10.33 -8.67
N ALA A 330 26.87 -9.19 -9.25
CA ALA A 330 26.41 -7.88 -8.79
C ALA A 330 24.91 -7.67 -9.05
N ILE A 331 24.46 -7.88 -10.29
CA ILE A 331 23.06 -7.67 -10.69
C ILE A 331 22.15 -8.71 -10.04
N ALA A 332 22.58 -9.97 -9.99
CA ALA A 332 21.85 -11.03 -9.33
C ALA A 332 21.61 -10.76 -7.84
N ASN A 333 22.62 -10.26 -7.12
CA ASN A 333 22.47 -9.84 -5.73
C ASN A 333 21.48 -8.69 -5.56
N MET A 334 21.52 -7.69 -6.44
CA MET A 334 20.62 -6.54 -6.36
C MET A 334 19.16 -6.95 -6.60
N LEU A 335 18.91 -7.68 -7.68
CA LEU A 335 17.56 -8.11 -8.07
C LEU A 335 17.02 -9.18 -7.13
N GLY A 336 17.81 -10.20 -6.80
CA GLY A 336 17.41 -11.27 -5.90
C GLY A 336 16.98 -10.72 -4.55
N LYS A 337 17.75 -9.78 -3.99
CA LYS A 337 17.39 -9.10 -2.74
C LYS A 337 16.17 -8.20 -2.89
N ALA A 338 16.09 -7.39 -3.93
CA ALA A 338 14.98 -6.47 -4.13
C ALA A 338 13.64 -7.21 -4.30
N ILE A 339 13.61 -8.30 -5.08
CA ILE A 339 12.40 -9.11 -5.31
C ILE A 339 11.94 -9.74 -4.00
N ILE A 340 12.82 -10.48 -3.33
CA ILE A 340 12.44 -11.20 -2.10
C ILE A 340 12.07 -10.24 -0.98
N ASN A 341 12.78 -9.10 -0.84
CA ASN A 341 12.42 -8.08 0.13
C ASN A 341 11.03 -7.49 -0.15
N THR A 342 10.71 -7.24 -1.42
CA THR A 342 9.40 -6.70 -1.82
C THR A 342 8.28 -7.67 -1.49
N ILE A 343 8.47 -8.97 -1.76
CA ILE A 343 7.51 -10.02 -1.41
C ILE A 343 7.36 -10.10 0.12
N GLY A 344 8.47 -10.14 0.85
CA GLY A 344 8.47 -10.20 2.31
C GLY A 344 7.75 -9.03 2.97
N GLU A 345 8.03 -7.81 2.53
CA GLU A 345 7.39 -6.59 3.02
C GLU A 345 5.92 -6.50 2.59
N THR A 346 5.54 -7.15 1.50
CA THR A 346 4.12 -7.27 1.08
C THR A 346 3.37 -8.24 1.98
N ALA A 347 3.96 -9.41 2.26
CA ALA A 347 3.39 -10.39 3.18
C ALA A 347 3.26 -9.83 4.60
N ASP A 348 4.26 -9.09 5.08
CA ASP A 348 4.23 -8.43 6.39
C ASP A 348 3.10 -7.41 6.48
N GLU A 349 2.98 -6.50 5.51
CA GLU A 349 1.93 -5.47 5.52
C GLU A 349 0.53 -6.09 5.46
N MET A 350 0.34 -7.13 4.64
CA MET A 350 -0.91 -7.90 4.59
C MET A 350 -1.22 -8.57 5.94
N THR A 351 -0.21 -9.14 6.59
CA THR A 351 -0.35 -9.82 7.88
C THR A 351 -0.71 -8.84 8.99
N TYR A 352 0.04 -7.74 9.13
CA TYR A 352 -0.20 -6.74 10.15
C TYR A 352 -1.59 -6.09 10.03
N ARG A 353 -1.96 -5.66 8.82
CA ARG A 353 -3.27 -5.05 8.58
C ARG A 353 -4.40 -6.07 8.70
N GLY A 354 -4.19 -7.31 8.27
CA GLY A 354 -5.14 -8.40 8.48
C GLY A 354 -5.39 -8.68 9.95
N LEU A 355 -4.34 -8.79 10.77
CA LEU A 355 -4.45 -8.99 12.21
C LEU A 355 -5.08 -7.80 12.92
N THR A 356 -4.77 -6.58 12.49
CA THR A 356 -5.37 -5.35 13.03
C THR A 356 -6.87 -5.29 12.69
N ALA A 357 -7.24 -5.54 11.44
CA ALA A 357 -8.62 -5.60 11.00
C ALA A 357 -9.40 -6.71 11.74
N GLN A 358 -8.78 -7.87 11.94
CA GLN A 358 -9.37 -8.97 12.73
C GLN A 358 -9.62 -8.56 14.19
N ALA A 359 -8.63 -7.92 14.84
CA ALA A 359 -8.78 -7.42 16.21
C ALA A 359 -9.87 -6.34 16.34
N GLN A 360 -10.22 -5.68 15.24
CA GLN A 360 -11.28 -4.67 15.16
C GLN A 360 -12.60 -5.22 14.61
N HIS A 361 -12.70 -6.52 14.38
CA HIS A 361 -13.86 -7.18 13.75
C HIS A 361 -14.23 -6.61 12.35
N ASN A 362 -13.25 -6.05 11.64
CA ASN A 362 -13.40 -5.60 10.26
C ASN A 362 -13.12 -6.77 9.29
N SER A 363 -14.17 -7.52 8.93
CA SER A 363 -14.08 -8.61 7.94
C SER A 363 -13.97 -8.14 6.50
N ALA A 364 -14.09 -6.83 6.26
CA ALA A 364 -14.13 -6.21 4.95
C ALA A 364 -12.97 -5.23 4.74
N VAL A 365 -11.77 -5.60 5.21
CA VAL A 365 -10.59 -4.76 5.07
C VAL A 365 -10.29 -4.48 3.59
N SER A 366 -10.21 -3.19 3.25
CA SER A 366 -9.91 -2.71 1.91
C SER A 366 -8.81 -1.69 1.98
N PHE A 367 -7.80 -1.85 1.12
CA PHE A 367 -6.69 -0.92 1.05
C PHE A 367 -6.93 0.13 -0.01
N ASP A 368 -6.36 1.30 0.24
CA ASP A 368 -6.31 2.41 -0.70
C ASP A 368 -4.88 2.91 -0.80
N LEU A 369 -4.43 3.17 -2.04
CA LEU A 369 -3.09 3.66 -2.33
C LEU A 369 -3.25 5.03 -2.99
N ARG A 370 -2.78 6.07 -2.31
CA ARG A 370 -2.93 7.44 -2.76
C ARG A 370 -1.63 8.21 -2.65
N LEU A 371 -1.51 9.24 -3.47
CA LEU A 371 -0.49 10.26 -3.27
C LEU A 371 -0.89 11.13 -2.08
N ARG A 372 0.09 11.50 -1.24
CA ARG A 372 -0.13 12.41 -0.12
C ARG A 372 -0.70 13.74 -0.66
N PRO A 373 -1.85 14.21 -0.17
CA PRO A 373 -2.41 15.49 -0.56
C PRO A 373 -1.45 16.66 -0.29
N LEU A 374 -1.43 17.66 -1.16
CA LEU A 374 -0.56 18.85 -1.03
C LEU A 374 -0.64 19.53 0.35
N PRO A 375 -1.83 19.70 1.00
CA PRO A 375 -1.91 20.31 2.32
C PRO A 375 -1.19 19.51 3.43
N GLU A 376 -1.06 18.20 3.27
CA GLU A 376 -0.33 17.34 4.20
C GLU A 376 1.19 17.38 3.97
N ILE A 377 1.66 18.00 2.87
CA ILE A 377 3.09 18.13 2.57
C ILE A 377 3.60 19.42 3.21
N ASN A 378 4.02 19.31 4.47
CA ASN A 378 4.55 20.45 5.21
C ASN A 378 5.75 20.06 6.10
N TYR A 379 6.43 21.07 6.63
CA TYR A 379 7.64 20.89 7.44
C TYR A 379 7.38 20.07 8.71
N GLN A 380 6.21 20.25 9.34
CA GLN A 380 5.85 19.52 10.55
C GLN A 380 5.72 18.03 10.25
N THR A 381 4.92 17.65 9.24
CA THR A 381 4.73 16.25 8.86
C THR A 381 6.04 15.59 8.39
N ALA A 382 6.90 16.32 7.67
CA ALA A 382 8.22 15.84 7.29
C ALA A 382 9.14 15.61 8.50
N THR A 383 9.19 16.57 9.43
CA THR A 383 9.93 16.45 10.69
C THR A 383 9.39 15.30 11.53
N ASP A 384 8.07 15.14 11.55
CA ASP A 384 7.43 14.07 12.30
C ASP A 384 7.79 12.71 11.74
N ARG A 385 7.79 12.58 10.42
CA ARG A 385 8.22 11.37 9.72
C ARG A 385 9.69 11.04 9.99
N LEU A 386 10.56 12.07 10.00
CA LEU A 386 11.99 11.91 10.27
C LEU A 386 12.23 11.43 11.71
N LEU A 387 11.60 12.07 12.68
CA LEU A 387 11.83 11.80 14.12
C LEU A 387 10.99 10.64 14.67
N THR A 388 10.10 10.03 13.87
CA THR A 388 9.37 8.81 14.22
C THR A 388 9.81 7.65 13.34
N THR A 389 9.31 7.59 12.10
CA THR A 389 9.49 6.42 11.24
C THR A 389 10.93 6.24 10.79
N VAL A 390 11.61 7.30 10.32
CA VAL A 390 13.00 7.20 9.88
C VAL A 390 13.89 6.83 11.06
N ALA A 391 13.74 7.51 12.20
CA ALA A 391 14.45 7.19 13.43
C ALA A 391 14.30 5.71 13.81
N ALA A 392 13.06 5.23 13.90
CA ALA A 392 12.74 3.86 14.31
C ALA A 392 13.23 2.81 13.32
N ARG A 393 13.04 3.02 12.02
CA ARG A 393 13.51 2.08 11.01
C ARG A 393 15.04 2.07 10.95
N ALA A 394 15.68 3.23 11.03
CA ALA A 394 17.14 3.31 11.08
C ALA A 394 17.67 2.61 12.33
N SER A 395 16.97 2.70 13.47
CA SER A 395 17.30 1.93 14.68
C SER A 395 17.27 0.43 14.40
N GLN A 396 16.16 -0.05 13.84
CA GLN A 396 15.95 -1.46 13.56
C GLN A 396 17.00 -2.02 12.59
N PHE A 397 17.28 -1.30 11.48
CA PHE A 397 18.31 -1.68 10.52
C PHE A 397 19.71 -1.65 11.15
N SER A 398 20.05 -0.59 11.88
CA SER A 398 21.35 -0.50 12.55
C SER A 398 21.55 -1.62 13.56
N SER A 399 20.53 -1.95 14.37
CA SER A 399 20.60 -3.06 15.31
C SER A 399 20.87 -4.38 14.60
N VAL A 400 20.12 -4.69 13.54
CA VAL A 400 20.29 -5.96 12.79
C VAL A 400 21.67 -6.06 12.17
N TYR A 401 22.11 -5.05 11.41
CA TYR A 401 23.43 -5.08 10.79
C TYR A 401 24.54 -5.14 11.84
N SER A 402 24.40 -4.46 12.98
CA SER A 402 25.39 -4.55 14.05
C SER A 402 25.39 -5.93 14.72
N GLY A 403 24.24 -6.46 15.13
CA GLY A 403 24.19 -7.73 15.86
C GLY A 403 24.60 -8.93 15.01
N VAL A 404 24.20 -8.94 13.75
CA VAL A 404 24.53 -10.01 12.81
C VAL A 404 26.01 -10.05 12.44
N ASN A 405 26.68 -8.88 12.40
CA ASN A 405 28.11 -8.82 12.11
C ASN A 405 28.97 -8.81 13.38
N ALA A 406 28.36 -8.76 14.57
CA ALA A 406 29.09 -8.87 15.83
C ALA A 406 29.58 -10.29 16.07
N VAL A 407 28.90 -11.32 15.55
CA VAL A 407 29.24 -12.73 15.75
C VAL A 407 29.27 -13.46 14.41
N PRO A 408 30.30 -14.28 14.12
CA PRO A 408 30.38 -15.07 12.88
C PRO A 408 29.45 -16.29 12.96
N PHE A 409 28.16 -16.06 12.77
CA PHE A 409 27.17 -17.13 12.65
C PHE A 409 27.27 -17.86 11.31
N ALA A 410 27.00 -19.17 11.30
CA ALA A 410 26.69 -19.88 10.07
C ALA A 410 25.40 -19.33 9.42
N ASP A 411 25.25 -19.51 8.10
CA ASP A 411 24.19 -18.85 7.29
C ASP A 411 22.77 -18.97 7.90
N VAL A 412 22.36 -20.15 8.35
CA VAL A 412 21.02 -20.35 8.94
C VAL A 412 20.84 -19.58 10.25
N PHE A 413 21.85 -19.61 11.13
CA PHE A 413 21.82 -18.87 12.39
C PHE A 413 21.84 -17.36 12.16
N LYS A 414 22.50 -16.91 11.09
CA LYS A 414 22.48 -15.52 10.66
C LYS A 414 21.07 -15.07 10.30
N SER A 415 20.34 -15.86 9.51
CA SER A 415 18.93 -15.58 9.17
C SER A 415 18.01 -15.63 10.40
N MET A 416 18.23 -16.59 11.32
CA MET A 416 17.52 -16.63 12.60
C MET A 416 17.73 -15.34 13.41
N MET A 417 18.98 -14.89 13.53
CA MET A 417 19.30 -13.67 14.27
C MET A 417 18.72 -12.42 13.61
N ILE A 418 18.73 -12.34 12.28
CA ILE A 418 18.03 -11.27 11.54
C ILE A 418 16.55 -11.24 11.94
N GLY A 419 15.86 -12.39 11.87
CA GLY A 419 14.46 -12.49 12.24
C GLY A 419 14.17 -12.11 13.69
N LEU A 420 14.96 -12.62 14.63
CA LEU A 420 14.80 -12.33 16.06
C LEU A 420 15.00 -10.83 16.37
N MET A 421 16.05 -10.21 15.83
CA MET A 421 16.32 -8.79 16.05
C MET A 421 15.27 -7.90 15.39
N LEU A 422 14.83 -8.27 14.19
CA LEU A 422 13.76 -7.58 13.47
C LEU A 422 12.43 -7.69 14.22
N GLY A 423 12.09 -8.87 14.74
CA GLY A 423 10.93 -9.10 15.60
C GLY A 423 10.96 -8.31 16.90
N ALA A 424 12.08 -8.35 17.61
CA ALA A 424 12.27 -7.58 18.84
C ALA A 424 12.16 -6.06 18.59
N GLY A 425 12.69 -5.58 17.46
CA GLY A 425 12.57 -4.19 17.02
C GLY A 425 11.19 -3.82 16.46
N TYR A 426 10.33 -4.81 16.16
CA TYR A 426 9.02 -4.56 15.55
C TYR A 426 8.10 -3.81 16.52
N ILE A 427 7.97 -4.29 17.76
CA ILE A 427 7.13 -3.64 18.79
C ILE A 427 7.53 -2.17 19.02
N PRO A 428 8.79 -1.84 19.36
CA PRO A 428 9.18 -0.45 19.56
C PRO A 428 9.04 0.38 18.27
N PHE A 429 9.17 -0.21 17.08
CA PHE A 429 8.90 0.51 15.83
C PHE A 429 7.44 1.02 15.72
N PHE A 430 6.44 0.23 16.12
CA PHE A 430 5.04 0.73 16.12
C PHE A 430 4.81 1.74 17.23
N TYR A 431 5.27 1.43 18.43
CA TYR A 431 4.92 2.20 19.61
C TYR A 431 5.57 3.59 19.66
N CYS A 432 6.64 3.86 18.92
CA CYS A 432 7.13 5.23 18.79
C CYS A 432 6.19 6.14 17.97
N HIS A 433 5.12 5.61 17.37
CA HIS A 433 4.02 6.38 16.79
C HIS A 433 2.84 6.57 17.76
N ALA A 434 2.92 6.06 19.00
CA ALA A 434 1.89 6.23 20.02
C ALA A 434 1.93 7.63 20.64
N GLN A 435 1.56 8.66 19.89
CA GLN A 435 1.52 10.05 20.37
C GLN A 435 0.15 10.40 20.95
N ALA A 436 0.13 11.22 22.00
CA ALA A 436 -1.09 11.83 22.49
C ALA A 436 -1.60 12.89 21.50
N ALA A 437 -2.90 13.17 21.52
CA ALA A 437 -3.45 14.30 20.78
C ALA A 437 -2.76 15.58 21.28
N ALA A 438 -2.33 16.44 20.35
CA ALA A 438 -1.73 17.72 20.70
C ALA A 438 -2.72 18.52 21.59
N PRO A 439 -2.23 19.18 22.65
CA PRO A 439 -3.07 20.06 23.46
C PRO A 439 -3.77 21.08 22.56
N GLN A 440 -5.10 21.21 22.66
CA GLN A 440 -5.81 22.21 21.88
C GLN A 440 -5.37 23.61 22.35
N PRO A 441 -4.93 24.49 21.45
CA PRO A 441 -4.56 25.85 21.81
C PRO A 441 -5.80 26.57 22.36
N GLY A 442 -5.83 26.77 23.69
CA GLY A 442 -6.94 27.41 24.40
C GLY A 442 -7.41 26.70 25.67
N ALA A 443 -7.09 25.42 25.87
CA ALA A 443 -7.58 24.65 27.03
C ALA A 443 -6.84 24.91 28.36
N GLN A 444 -5.88 25.86 28.39
CA GLN A 444 -4.90 25.97 29.47
C GLN A 444 -5.03 27.23 30.34
N ARG A 445 -6.21 27.86 30.42
CA ARG A 445 -6.38 29.10 31.22
C ARG A 445 -7.30 29.05 32.43
N ASP A 446 -8.02 27.95 32.69
CA ASP A 446 -9.06 27.97 33.74
C ASP A 446 -8.64 27.33 35.08
N SER A 447 -7.44 26.75 35.19
CA SER A 447 -7.02 26.04 36.41
C SER A 447 -6.06 26.80 37.35
N GLU A 448 -5.70 28.05 37.05
CA GLU A 448 -4.83 28.86 37.92
C GLU A 448 -5.59 29.88 38.81
N GLY A 449 -6.92 29.91 38.78
CA GLY A 449 -7.74 30.88 39.53
C GLY A 449 -8.26 30.44 40.91
N GLY A 450 -7.87 29.26 41.41
CA GLY A 450 -8.42 28.69 42.65
C GLY A 450 -7.37 28.37 43.70
N ARG A 451 -6.79 29.40 44.33
CA ARG A 451 -6.14 29.30 45.64
C ARG A 451 -6.54 30.46 46.52
#